data_AF-A0A6P5Z3B7-F1
#
_entry.id   AF-A0A6P5Z3B7-F1
#
_cell.length_a   1.000
_cell.length_b   1.000
_cell.length_c   1.000
_cell.angle_alpha   90.00
_cell.angle_beta   90.00
_cell.angle_gamma   90.00
#
_symmetry.space_group_name_H-M   'P 1'
#
loop_
_entity.id
_entity.type
_entity.pdbx_description
1 polymer ?
#
loop_
_entity_poly.entity_id
_entity_poly.type
_entity_poly.pdbx_seq_one_letter_code
_entity_poly.pdbx_strand_id
1 'polypeptide(L)'
;MVGNVETSRAKPSSAFQDNATNGPTADQAQGSLQTCEELQYSFKDFDEFKNKVFAKDNNKVNVLQFPNLEEAIKIASTIVPDYLQHIAGKIQIDRGTCTEFELINIQLLVCAAIKEMEDLPLQQLNLSTFLKWGATFNRAKELGFQVKFADTLLKNNLGIFFGYQRPS
;
A
#
# COMPACT_ATOMS: atom_id res chain seq x y z
N MET A 1 62.23 -26.56 -52.68
CA MET A 1 61.77 -25.34 -51.97
C MET A 1 62.90 -24.95 -51.03
N VAL A 2 63.73 -23.96 -51.43
CA VAL A 2 63.67 -22.55 -50.97
C VAL A 2 63.70 -22.48 -49.44
N GLY A 3 64.65 -21.88 -48.75
CA GLY A 3 65.80 -21.08 -49.13
C GLY A 3 66.55 -20.67 -47.84
N ASN A 4 67.87 -20.69 -47.93
CA ASN A 4 68.90 -19.97 -47.17
C ASN A 4 68.44 -18.57 -46.65
N VAL A 5 68.99 -17.91 -45.62
CA VAL A 5 70.18 -18.02 -44.74
C VAL A 5 70.23 -16.70 -43.97
N GLU A 6 70.73 -16.75 -42.73
CA GLU A 6 71.42 -15.67 -41.98
C GLU A 6 70.69 -14.34 -41.65
N THR A 7 71.07 -13.54 -40.66
CA THR A 7 71.86 -13.63 -39.41
C THR A 7 71.75 -12.23 -38.77
N SER A 8 72.01 -12.17 -37.47
CA SER A 8 72.58 -11.03 -36.72
C SER A 8 71.65 -9.98 -36.10
N ARG A 9 71.65 -10.05 -34.75
CA ARG A 9 72.31 -9.08 -33.84
C ARG A 9 71.73 -7.66 -33.81
N ALA A 10 71.16 -7.28 -32.65
CA ALA A 10 71.62 -6.17 -31.80
C ALA A 10 70.65 -5.91 -30.62
N LYS A 11 71.20 -5.70 -29.42
CA LYS A 11 70.55 -4.92 -28.33
C LYS A 11 70.65 -3.43 -28.69
N PRO A 12 69.67 -2.59 -28.30
CA PRO A 12 69.91 -1.62 -27.19
C PRO A 12 68.68 -1.54 -26.25
N SER A 13 68.83 -1.29 -24.95
CA SER A 13 69.29 -0.09 -24.22
C SER A 13 68.19 0.94 -23.93
N SER A 14 68.28 1.45 -22.69
CA SER A 14 67.68 2.65 -22.08
C SER A 14 66.16 2.73 -21.85
N ALA A 15 65.80 2.44 -20.60
CA ALA A 15 65.20 3.39 -19.66
C ALA A 15 64.33 4.53 -20.24
N PHE A 16 63.05 4.47 -19.91
CA PHE A 16 62.24 5.63 -19.57
C PHE A 16 61.51 5.33 -18.25
N GLN A 17 61.87 6.06 -17.20
CA GLN A 17 60.98 6.31 -16.08
C GLN A 17 60.02 7.40 -16.53
N ASP A 18 58.72 7.15 -16.40
CA ASP A 18 57.74 8.23 -16.31
C ASP A 18 56.65 7.89 -15.28
N ASN A 19 56.35 8.93 -14.51
CA ASN A 19 55.41 9.02 -13.40
C ASN A 19 53.96 8.78 -13.83
N ALA A 20 53.11 8.27 -12.92
CA ALA A 20 51.87 8.93 -12.49
C ALA A 20 51.03 8.03 -11.55
N THR A 21 50.81 8.55 -10.34
CA THR A 21 49.57 8.56 -9.56
C THR A 21 48.44 7.61 -10.00
N ASN A 22 48.28 6.49 -9.30
CA ASN A 22 46.99 5.81 -9.18
C ASN A 22 46.42 6.13 -7.79
N GLY A 23 45.42 7.01 -7.75
CA GLY A 23 44.63 7.26 -6.55
C GLY A 23 43.87 6.01 -6.13
N PRO A 24 43.48 5.88 -4.85
CA PRO A 24 42.67 4.76 -4.42
C PRO A 24 41.27 4.91 -5.02
N THR A 25 40.89 3.96 -5.88
CA THR A 25 39.51 3.72 -6.30
C THR A 25 38.70 3.42 -5.04
N ALA A 26 37.95 4.42 -4.56
CA ALA A 26 36.93 4.23 -3.56
C ALA A 26 35.74 3.53 -4.23
N ASP A 27 35.63 2.24 -3.97
CA ASP A 27 34.45 1.43 -4.22
C ASP A 27 33.29 1.99 -3.37
N GLN A 28 32.53 2.92 -3.97
CA GLN A 28 31.32 3.48 -3.39
C GLN A 28 30.19 2.47 -3.60
N ALA A 29 30.16 1.43 -2.77
CA ALA A 29 28.93 0.68 -2.51
C ALA A 29 27.99 1.57 -1.69
N GLN A 30 27.41 2.59 -2.34
CA GLN A 30 26.34 3.42 -1.78
C GLN A 30 25.02 2.65 -1.82
N GLY A 31 24.90 1.64 -0.96
CA GLY A 31 23.61 1.26 -0.43
C GLY A 31 23.22 2.32 0.58
N SER A 32 22.31 3.22 0.21
CA SER A 32 21.82 4.29 1.09
C SER A 32 21.14 3.69 2.30
N LEU A 33 21.82 3.70 3.45
CA LEU A 33 21.22 3.30 4.72
C LEU A 33 20.31 4.46 5.16
N GLN A 34 19.00 4.24 5.07
CA GLN A 34 18.00 5.24 5.43
C GLN A 34 18.26 5.77 6.85
N THR A 35 18.29 7.09 7.02
CA THR A 35 18.72 7.71 8.28
C THR A 35 17.65 7.54 9.37
N CYS A 36 18.06 7.57 10.64
CA CYS A 36 17.12 7.47 11.76
C CYS A 36 16.08 8.61 11.76
N GLU A 37 16.44 9.79 11.25
CA GLU A 37 15.56 10.95 11.14
C GLU A 37 14.47 10.75 10.08
N GLU A 38 14.81 10.20 8.91
CA GLU A 38 13.85 9.84 7.85
C GLU A 38 12.86 8.78 8.32
N LEU A 39 13.35 7.77 9.06
CA LEU A 39 12.48 6.74 9.65
C LEU A 39 11.52 7.36 10.67
N GLN A 40 12.00 8.21 11.59
CA GLN A 40 11.15 8.90 12.57
C GLN A 40 10.08 9.78 11.90
N TYR A 41 10.44 10.51 10.84
CA TYR A 41 9.50 11.33 10.08
C TYR A 41 8.40 10.45 9.45
N SER A 42 8.77 9.32 8.83
CA SER A 42 7.80 8.37 8.25
C SER A 42 6.82 7.78 9.27
N PHE A 43 7.30 7.48 10.49
CA PHE A 43 6.46 6.98 11.58
C PHE A 43 5.49 8.04 12.09
N LYS A 44 5.95 9.29 12.21
CA LYS A 44 5.09 10.41 12.60
C LYS A 44 3.99 10.66 11.56
N ASP A 45 4.32 10.65 10.28
CA ASP A 45 3.36 10.81 9.19
C ASP A 45 2.32 9.68 9.20
N PHE A 46 2.76 8.44 9.43
CA PHE A 46 1.87 7.30 9.59
C PHE A 46 0.91 7.49 10.76
N ASP A 47 1.41 7.84 11.95
CA ASP A 47 0.58 8.01 13.14
C ASP A 47 -0.40 9.17 13.01
N GLU A 48 0.03 10.30 12.45
CA GLU A 48 -0.84 11.44 12.18
C GLU A 48 -1.95 11.05 11.19
N PHE A 49 -1.61 10.36 10.11
CA PHE A 49 -2.60 9.93 9.13
C PHE A 49 -3.55 8.87 9.68
N LYS A 50 -3.03 7.88 10.41
CA LYS A 50 -3.84 6.89 11.14
C LYS A 50 -4.84 7.59 12.05
N ASN A 51 -4.41 8.60 12.80
CA ASN A 51 -5.31 9.37 13.67
C ASN A 51 -6.41 10.07 12.88
N LYS A 52 -6.12 10.63 11.69
CA LYS A 52 -7.13 11.22 10.79
C LYS A 52 -8.14 10.18 10.30
N VAL A 53 -7.69 8.99 9.90
CA VAL A 53 -8.57 7.91 9.43
C VAL A 53 -9.56 7.47 10.52
N PHE A 54 -9.09 7.34 11.77
CA PHE A 54 -9.90 6.92 12.91
C PHE A 54 -10.51 8.09 13.71
N ALA A 55 -10.42 9.32 13.21
CA ALA A 55 -10.98 10.48 13.89
C ALA A 55 -12.51 10.42 13.90
N LYS A 56 -13.13 10.77 15.03
CA LYS A 56 -14.60 10.66 15.20
C LYS A 56 -15.38 11.54 14.22
N ASP A 57 -14.81 12.67 13.82
CA ASP A 57 -15.37 13.61 12.83
C ASP A 57 -15.16 13.17 11.38
N ASN A 58 -14.31 12.17 11.12
CA ASN A 58 -14.26 11.46 9.85
C ASN A 58 -15.40 10.44 9.80
N ASN A 59 -16.63 10.89 9.54
CA ASN A 59 -17.85 10.06 9.53
C ASN A 59 -18.76 10.31 8.29
N LYS A 60 -18.33 11.18 7.38
CA LYS A 60 -19.11 11.57 6.21
C LYS A 60 -18.86 10.59 5.07
N VAL A 61 -19.82 9.71 4.84
CA VAL A 61 -19.78 8.76 3.72
C VAL A 61 -21.15 8.64 3.04
N ASN A 62 -21.16 8.37 1.74
CA ASN A 62 -22.36 8.05 0.97
C ASN A 62 -22.11 6.91 -0.03
N VAL A 63 -23.20 6.38 -0.61
CA VAL A 63 -23.15 5.27 -1.60
C VAL A 63 -22.42 5.63 -2.89
N LEU A 64 -22.40 6.91 -3.28
CA LEU A 64 -21.76 7.39 -4.51
C LEU A 64 -20.23 7.33 -4.44
N GLN A 65 -19.66 7.21 -3.25
CA GLN A 65 -18.22 7.04 -3.05
C GLN A 65 -17.73 5.60 -3.27
N PHE A 66 -18.66 4.65 -3.47
CA PHE A 66 -18.36 3.26 -3.79
C PHE A 66 -18.73 2.98 -5.25
N PRO A 67 -17.75 2.85 -6.15
CA PRO A 67 -18.00 2.50 -7.53
C PRO A 67 -18.87 1.25 -7.63
N ASN A 68 -19.86 1.27 -8.52
CA ASN A 68 -20.79 0.17 -8.78
C ASN A 68 -21.78 -0.17 -7.65
N LEU A 69 -21.68 0.42 -6.45
CA LEU A 69 -22.61 0.11 -5.37
C LEU A 69 -24.03 0.61 -5.66
N GLU A 70 -24.17 1.85 -6.12
CA GLU A 70 -25.47 2.45 -6.39
C GLU A 70 -26.25 1.66 -7.46
N GLU A 71 -25.58 1.32 -8.56
CA GLU A 71 -26.17 0.53 -9.65
C GLU A 71 -26.47 -0.89 -9.18
N ALA A 72 -25.55 -1.53 -8.45
CA ALA A 72 -25.75 -2.87 -7.93
C ALA A 72 -26.96 -2.97 -7.00
N ILE A 73 -27.24 -1.94 -6.19
CA ILE A 73 -28.43 -1.90 -5.33
C ILE A 73 -29.70 -1.81 -6.18
N LYS A 74 -29.69 -1.03 -7.28
CA LYS A 74 -30.87 -0.87 -8.16
C LYS A 74 -31.22 -2.16 -8.91
N ILE A 75 -30.23 -2.97 -9.29
CA ILE A 75 -30.42 -4.22 -10.03
C ILE A 75 -30.62 -5.45 -9.14
N ALA A 76 -30.27 -5.36 -7.85
CA ALA A 76 -30.32 -6.50 -6.96
C ALA A 76 -31.77 -6.99 -6.76
N SER A 77 -31.97 -8.30 -6.86
CA SER A 77 -33.23 -8.97 -6.50
C SER A 77 -33.42 -9.13 -4.99
N THR A 78 -32.37 -8.81 -4.22
CA THR A 78 -32.32 -8.86 -2.76
C THR A 78 -31.80 -7.55 -2.19
N ILE A 79 -31.90 -7.38 -0.86
CA ILE A 79 -31.44 -6.17 -0.18
C ILE A 79 -29.92 -5.96 -0.31
N VAL A 80 -29.15 -7.06 -0.35
CA VAL A 80 -27.69 -7.04 -0.46
C VAL A 80 -27.28 -7.61 -1.82
N PRO A 81 -26.62 -6.83 -2.69
CA PRO A 81 -26.15 -7.32 -3.99
C PRO A 81 -25.29 -8.59 -3.88
N ASP A 82 -25.41 -9.49 -4.85
CA ASP A 82 -24.80 -10.83 -4.81
C ASP A 82 -23.29 -10.81 -4.51
N TYR A 83 -22.55 -9.89 -5.13
CA TYR A 83 -21.09 -9.78 -4.91
C TYR A 83 -20.70 -9.37 -3.48
N LEU A 84 -21.65 -8.85 -2.68
CA LEU A 84 -21.46 -8.48 -1.28
C LEU A 84 -22.03 -9.50 -0.30
N GLN A 85 -22.80 -10.49 -0.76
CA GLN A 85 -23.48 -11.46 0.12
C GLN A 85 -22.52 -12.22 1.03
N HIS A 86 -21.37 -12.63 0.50
CA HIS A 86 -20.36 -13.33 1.30
C HIS A 86 -19.84 -12.47 2.46
N ILE A 87 -19.59 -11.18 2.22
CA ILE A 87 -19.14 -10.25 3.27
C ILE A 87 -20.28 -9.98 4.27
N ALA A 88 -21.51 -9.79 3.77
CA ALA A 88 -22.67 -9.63 4.64
C ALA A 88 -22.86 -10.84 5.58
N GLY A 89 -22.60 -12.05 5.09
CA GLY A 89 -22.58 -13.27 5.90
C GLY A 89 -21.52 -13.23 7.00
N LYS A 90 -20.28 -12.81 6.70
CA LYS A 90 -19.21 -12.62 7.72
C LYS A 90 -19.63 -11.62 8.79
N ILE A 91 -20.25 -10.50 8.38
CA ILE A 91 -20.74 -9.47 9.31
C ILE A 91 -21.85 -10.03 10.19
N GLN A 92 -22.81 -10.77 9.62
CA GLN A 92 -23.88 -11.41 10.38
C GLN A 92 -23.35 -12.40 11.42
N ILE A 93 -22.26 -13.12 11.12
CA ILE A 93 -21.60 -13.99 12.10
C ILE A 93 -20.97 -13.17 13.23
N ASP A 94 -20.33 -12.04 12.92
CA ASP A 94 -19.66 -11.19 13.91
C ASP A 94 -20.65 -10.47 14.85
N ARG A 95 -21.81 -10.04 14.34
CA ARG A 95 -22.73 -9.15 15.08
C ARG A 95 -24.18 -9.63 15.22
N GLY A 96 -24.57 -10.68 14.51
CA GLY A 96 -25.96 -11.08 14.34
C GLY A 96 -26.67 -10.39 13.16
N THR A 97 -27.94 -10.75 12.95
CA THR A 97 -28.76 -10.24 11.84
C THR A 97 -29.15 -8.78 12.07
N CYS A 98 -29.10 -7.99 11.00
CA CYS A 98 -29.57 -6.61 11.03
C CYS A 98 -30.95 -6.48 10.40
N THR A 99 -31.91 -5.92 11.15
CA THR A 99 -33.32 -5.86 10.74
C THR A 99 -33.83 -4.43 10.51
N GLU A 100 -33.11 -3.40 10.94
CA GLU A 100 -33.52 -2.00 10.79
C GLU A 100 -33.02 -1.40 9.47
N PHE A 101 -33.86 -0.61 8.80
CA PHE A 101 -33.57 -0.04 7.47
C PHE A 101 -32.31 0.85 7.45
N GLU A 102 -32.12 1.69 8.47
CA GLU A 102 -30.90 2.51 8.59
C GLU A 102 -29.65 1.63 8.73
N LEU A 103 -29.79 0.52 9.46
CA LEU A 103 -28.70 -0.43 9.67
C LEU A 103 -28.42 -1.29 8.42
N ILE A 104 -29.39 -1.45 7.53
CA ILE A 104 -29.21 -2.08 6.22
C ILE A 104 -28.34 -1.20 5.30
N ASN A 105 -28.63 0.11 5.23
CA ASN A 105 -27.86 1.03 4.39
C ASN A 105 -26.40 1.12 4.84
N ILE A 106 -26.16 1.20 6.15
CA ILE A 106 -24.79 1.21 6.67
C ILE A 106 -24.11 -0.15 6.49
N GLN A 107 -24.83 -1.27 6.59
CA GLN A 107 -24.29 -2.59 6.29
C GLN A 107 -23.79 -2.67 4.84
N LEU A 108 -24.53 -2.13 3.87
CA LEU A 108 -24.11 -2.08 2.46
C LEU A 108 -22.81 -1.31 2.28
N LEU A 109 -22.68 -0.14 2.93
CA LEU A 109 -21.44 0.65 2.88
C LEU A 109 -20.27 -0.11 3.51
N VAL A 110 -20.49 -0.75 4.66
CA VAL A 110 -19.45 -1.55 5.34
C VAL A 110 -19.03 -2.74 4.47
N CYS A 111 -19.99 -3.44 3.84
CA CYS A 111 -19.70 -4.51 2.89
C CYS A 111 -18.86 -4.02 1.71
N ALA A 112 -19.23 -2.89 1.11
CA ALA A 112 -18.50 -2.31 -0.02
C ALA A 112 -17.08 -1.89 0.36
N ALA A 113 -16.90 -1.28 1.54
CA ALA A 113 -15.58 -0.91 2.04
C ALA A 113 -14.69 -2.13 2.30
N ILE A 114 -15.22 -3.18 2.93
CA ILE A 114 -14.48 -4.44 3.13
C ILE A 114 -14.14 -5.07 1.78
N LYS A 115 -15.05 -5.04 0.81
CA LYS A 115 -14.80 -5.58 -0.53
C LYS A 115 -13.64 -4.87 -1.22
N GLU A 116 -13.63 -3.54 -1.20
CA GLU A 116 -12.50 -2.77 -1.73
C GLU A 116 -11.19 -3.05 -0.97
N MET A 117 -11.22 -3.26 0.35
CA MET A 117 -10.03 -3.66 1.12
C MET A 117 -9.51 -5.05 0.74
N GLU A 118 -10.38 -5.97 0.33
CA GLU A 118 -10.01 -7.31 -0.12
C GLU A 118 -9.52 -7.31 -1.60
N ASP A 119 -10.05 -6.40 -2.43
CA ASP A 119 -9.86 -6.44 -3.89
C ASP A 119 -8.87 -5.41 -4.46
N LEU A 120 -8.76 -4.22 -3.86
CA LEU A 120 -7.94 -3.16 -4.43
C LEU A 120 -6.44 -3.48 -4.27
N PRO A 121 -5.66 -3.51 -5.35
CA PRO A 121 -4.22 -3.73 -5.26
C PRO A 121 -3.53 -2.50 -4.66
N LEU A 122 -2.41 -2.72 -3.97
CA LEU A 122 -1.65 -1.66 -3.29
C LEU A 122 -1.34 -0.45 -4.18
N GLN A 123 -1.09 -0.68 -5.47
CA GLN A 123 -0.77 0.37 -6.45
C GLN A 123 -1.94 1.32 -6.74
N GLN A 124 -3.18 0.91 -6.45
CA GLN A 124 -4.38 1.74 -6.61
C GLN A 124 -4.81 2.41 -5.30
N LEU A 125 -4.20 2.04 -4.18
CA LEU A 125 -4.49 2.66 -2.88
C LEU A 125 -3.88 4.05 -2.80
N ASN A 126 -4.62 4.95 -2.16
CA ASN A 126 -4.17 6.29 -1.84
C ASN A 126 -4.82 6.76 -0.53
N LEU A 127 -4.35 7.88 0.00
CA LEU A 127 -4.83 8.40 1.28
C LEU A 127 -6.36 8.65 1.30
N SER A 128 -6.96 9.07 0.18
CA SER A 128 -8.41 9.30 0.11
C SER A 128 -9.21 7.99 0.24
N THR A 129 -8.69 6.87 -0.26
CA THR A 129 -9.28 5.54 -0.10
C THR A 129 -9.37 5.16 1.38
N PHE A 130 -8.29 5.37 2.14
CA PHE A 130 -8.29 5.09 3.58
C PHE A 130 -9.20 6.02 4.38
N LEU A 131 -9.26 7.31 4.01
CA LEU A 131 -10.19 8.25 4.63
C LEU A 131 -11.64 7.84 4.38
N LYS A 132 -11.98 7.40 3.16
CA LYS A 132 -13.30 6.86 2.82
C LYS A 132 -13.65 5.66 3.68
N TRP A 133 -12.78 4.66 3.75
CA TRP A 133 -13.00 3.47 4.57
C TRP A 133 -13.14 3.78 6.06
N GLY A 134 -12.28 4.66 6.58
CA GLY A 134 -12.39 5.16 7.95
C GLY A 134 -13.73 5.85 8.20
N ALA A 135 -14.18 6.70 7.26
CA ALA A 135 -15.46 7.39 7.34
C ALA A 135 -16.63 6.41 7.40
N THR A 136 -16.59 5.35 6.59
CA THR A 136 -17.57 4.27 6.62
C THR A 136 -17.66 3.62 7.99
N PHE A 137 -16.53 3.21 8.56
CA PHE A 137 -16.53 2.47 9.82
C PHE A 137 -16.84 3.34 11.02
N ASN A 138 -16.44 4.62 11.01
CA ASN A 138 -16.80 5.57 12.05
C ASN A 138 -18.30 5.89 12.00
N ARG A 139 -18.86 6.11 10.80
CA ARG A 139 -20.31 6.26 10.63
C ARG A 139 -21.08 5.04 11.13
N ALA A 140 -20.54 3.84 10.87
CA ALA A 140 -21.12 2.61 11.37
C ALA A 140 -21.11 2.55 12.91
N LYS A 141 -20.00 2.91 13.55
CA LYS A 141 -19.90 2.98 15.02
C LYS A 141 -20.88 3.98 15.64
N GLU A 142 -21.10 5.13 15.01
CA GLU A 142 -22.10 6.11 15.48
C GLU A 142 -23.52 5.55 15.55
N LEU A 143 -23.84 4.60 14.67
CA LEU A 143 -25.12 3.92 14.61
C LEU A 143 -25.15 2.62 15.44
N GLY A 144 -24.13 2.35 16.26
CA GLY A 144 -24.00 1.07 16.98
C GLY A 144 -23.68 -0.12 16.08
N PHE A 145 -23.31 0.12 14.82
CA PHE A 145 -22.91 -0.88 13.84
C PHE A 145 -21.39 -1.09 13.85
N GLN A 146 -20.85 -1.64 14.94
CA GLN A 146 -19.43 -2.00 14.97
C GLN A 146 -19.21 -3.39 14.35
N VAL A 147 -18.21 -3.51 13.47
CA VAL A 147 -17.73 -4.75 12.89
C VAL A 147 -16.24 -4.89 13.23
N LYS A 148 -15.89 -5.78 14.14
CA LYS A 148 -14.55 -5.79 14.76
C LYS A 148 -13.47 -6.16 13.77
N PHE A 149 -13.74 -7.15 12.92
CA PHE A 149 -12.75 -7.60 11.94
C PHE A 149 -12.45 -6.53 10.87
N ALA A 150 -13.41 -5.64 10.60
CA ALA A 150 -13.25 -4.55 9.63
C ALA A 150 -12.22 -3.51 10.13
N ASP A 151 -12.26 -3.17 11.43
CA ASP A 151 -11.26 -2.29 12.05
C ASP A 151 -9.85 -2.89 11.96
N THR A 152 -9.71 -4.20 12.18
CA THR A 152 -8.43 -4.91 12.03
C THR A 152 -7.95 -4.89 10.58
N LEU A 153 -8.84 -5.14 9.62
CA LEU A 153 -8.51 -5.13 8.20
C LEU A 153 -8.03 -3.75 7.73
N LEU A 154 -8.67 -2.68 8.18
CA LEU A 154 -8.25 -1.30 7.86
C LEU A 154 -6.86 -0.97 8.43
N LYS A 155 -6.60 -1.34 9.69
CA LYS A 155 -5.28 -1.14 10.31
C LYS A 155 -4.18 -1.89 9.58
N ASN A 156 -4.45 -3.13 9.17
CA ASN A 156 -3.49 -3.94 8.42
C ASN A 156 -3.20 -3.32 7.05
N ASN A 157 -4.24 -2.93 6.30
CA ASN A 157 -4.06 -2.29 5.00
C ASN A 157 -3.28 -0.97 5.09
N LEU A 158 -3.54 -0.15 6.13
CA LEU A 158 -2.76 1.06 6.40
C LEU A 158 -1.28 0.74 6.63
N GLY A 159 -0.98 -0.26 7.47
CA GLY A 159 0.39 -0.68 7.75
C GLY A 159 1.12 -1.18 6.50
N ILE A 160 0.46 -1.99 5.67
CA ILE A 160 1.03 -2.50 4.42
C ILE A 160 1.28 -1.35 3.44
N PHE A 161 0.34 -0.43 3.28
CA PHE A 161 0.48 0.71 2.36
C PHE A 161 1.67 1.60 2.74
N PHE A 162 1.80 2.00 4.01
CA PHE A 162 2.94 2.81 4.45
C PHE A 162 4.26 2.04 4.43
N GLY A 163 4.22 0.73 4.69
CA GLY A 163 5.39 -0.14 4.53
C GLY A 163 5.87 -0.21 3.06
N TYR A 164 4.93 -0.26 2.11
CA TYR A 164 5.21 -0.25 0.68
C TYR A 164 5.75 1.11 0.19
N GLN A 165 5.30 2.22 0.77
CA GLN A 165 5.74 3.56 0.38
C GLN A 165 7.15 3.91 0.87
N ARG A 166 7.72 3.15 1.81
CA ARG A 166 9.08 3.39 2.29
C ARG A 166 10.09 2.99 1.20
N PRO A 167 10.99 3.90 0.75
CA PRO A 167 12.09 3.53 -0.13
C PRO A 167 12.93 2.44 0.54
N SER A 168 13.14 1.33 -0.16
CA SER A 168 14.03 0.22 0.22
C SER A 168 15.49 0.61 0.09
#